data_AF-A0A9J6AHK1-F1
#
_entry.id   AF-A0A9J6AHK1-F1
#
_cell.length_a   1.000
_cell.length_b   1.000
_cell.length_c   1.000
_cell.angle_alpha   90.00
_cell.angle_beta   90.00
_cell.angle_gamma   90.00
#
_symmetry.space_group_name_H-M   'P 1'
#
loop_
_entity.id
_entity.type
_entity.pdbx_description
1 polymer ?
#
loop_
_entity_poly.entity_id
_entity_poly.type
_entity_poly.pdbx_seq_one_letter_code
_entity_poly.pdbx_strand_id
1 'polypeptide(L)'
;MNFWQTYRCIILTNYSYTWGMGSVGQLGHCSLQSGDKELLPRRVVSLDGICINEVACGGVHTCAVTAKGALYAWGGGQAGQLGVGPLNGFFSCKLNESEMMLRNIPVLVVPDGVQLVACGHSHTLISAKDGRIHGWGYNCYGQAANEKSTYAWYPSPVDWCVGAVRKLAGGGGHSAVLTDACSLKELCEFRLAETVNPSNASVVEDVASRTGADALARLCERLREHYYNDDEFGL
;
A
#
# COMPACT_ATOMS: atom_id res chain seq x y z
N MET A 1 -5.09 -8.55 -10.48
CA MET A 1 -4.05 -9.36 -11.17
C MET A 1 -3.14 -8.39 -11.90
N ASN A 2 -1.85 -8.37 -11.57
CA ASN A 2 -0.88 -7.48 -12.22
C ASN A 2 -0.26 -8.19 -13.43
N PHE A 3 -0.29 -7.56 -14.61
CA PHE A 3 0.10 -8.14 -15.91
C PHE A 3 1.59 -8.54 -16.04
N TRP A 4 2.42 -8.28 -15.02
CA TRP A 4 3.88 -8.46 -15.09
C TRP A 4 4.44 -9.52 -14.12
N GLN A 5 3.58 -10.22 -13.36
CA GLN A 5 4.02 -11.27 -12.43
C GLN A 5 4.26 -12.59 -13.18
N THR A 6 5.44 -13.18 -12.99
CA THR A 6 5.83 -14.47 -13.60
C THR A 6 5.57 -15.69 -12.71
N TYR A 7 5.05 -15.49 -11.50
CA TYR A 7 4.75 -16.53 -10.51
C TYR A 7 3.50 -16.16 -9.69
N ARG A 8 2.94 -17.13 -8.96
CA ARG A 8 1.70 -16.97 -8.19
C ARG A 8 1.83 -17.53 -6.77
N CYS A 9 1.05 -16.97 -5.86
CA CYS A 9 0.90 -17.46 -4.49
C CYS A 9 -0.60 -17.58 -4.15
N ILE A 10 -0.97 -18.62 -3.41
CA ILE A 10 -2.30 -18.80 -2.82
C ILE A 10 -2.15 -19.12 -1.33
N ILE A 11 -3.07 -18.57 -0.53
CA ILE A 11 -3.26 -18.89 0.88
C ILE A 11 -4.45 -19.85 0.99
N LEU A 12 -4.27 -21.00 1.66
CA LEU A 12 -5.36 -21.89 2.04
C LEU A 12 -5.35 -22.09 3.55
N THR A 13 -6.27 -21.41 4.25
CA THR A 13 -6.65 -21.55 5.67
C THR A 13 -5.56 -21.34 6.73
N ASN A 14 -4.33 -21.84 6.56
CA ASN A 14 -3.14 -21.61 7.39
C ASN A 14 -1.82 -21.95 6.67
N TYR A 15 -1.88 -22.29 5.38
CA TYR A 15 -0.71 -22.69 4.60
C TYR A 15 -0.56 -21.79 3.37
N SER A 16 0.69 -21.43 3.08
CA SER A 16 1.06 -20.65 1.91
C SER A 16 1.68 -21.56 0.87
N TYR A 17 1.19 -21.47 -0.37
CA TYR A 17 1.71 -22.22 -1.50
C TYR A 17 2.18 -21.27 -2.60
N THR A 18 3.37 -21.52 -3.12
CA THR A 18 3.99 -20.74 -4.20
C THR A 18 4.47 -21.66 -5.31
N TRP A 19 4.31 -21.21 -6.55
CA TRP A 19 4.77 -21.92 -7.74
C TRP A 19 5.03 -20.95 -8.89
N GLY A 20 5.72 -21.42 -9.93
CA GLY A 20 6.16 -20.66 -11.08
C GLY A 20 7.66 -20.41 -11.07
N MET A 21 8.08 -19.20 -11.41
CA MET A 21 9.50 -18.83 -11.50
C MET A 21 10.11 -18.62 -10.10
N GLY A 22 11.21 -19.32 -9.79
CA GLY A 22 11.90 -19.29 -8.49
C GLY A 22 13.40 -19.03 -8.55
N SER A 23 13.90 -18.50 -9.69
CA SER A 23 15.33 -18.30 -9.94
C SER A 23 16.01 -17.31 -8.99
N VAL A 24 15.24 -16.41 -8.36
CA VAL A 24 15.75 -15.44 -7.37
C VAL A 24 15.15 -15.67 -5.98
N GLY A 25 14.64 -16.88 -5.73
CA GLY A 25 14.13 -17.28 -4.42
C GLY A 25 12.75 -16.73 -4.07
N GLN A 26 12.04 -16.08 -4.99
CA GLN A 26 10.72 -15.47 -4.76
C GLN A 26 9.62 -16.48 -4.37
N LEU A 27 9.89 -17.79 -4.50
CA LEU A 27 8.98 -18.84 -4.07
C LEU A 27 9.15 -19.19 -2.58
N GLY A 28 10.30 -18.96 -1.95
CA GLY A 28 10.47 -19.15 -0.51
C GLY A 28 10.77 -20.59 -0.05
N HIS A 29 11.23 -21.47 -0.95
CA HIS A 29 11.35 -22.92 -0.69
C HIS A 29 12.72 -23.39 -0.13
N CYS A 30 13.56 -22.51 0.42
CA CYS A 30 14.94 -22.79 0.88
C CYS A 30 15.93 -23.29 -0.21
N SER A 31 15.44 -23.78 -1.35
CA SER A 31 16.21 -24.03 -2.56
C SER A 31 15.98 -22.93 -3.59
N LEU A 32 16.97 -22.70 -4.46
CA LEU A 32 16.77 -21.90 -5.67
C LEU A 32 16.33 -22.83 -6.79
N GLN A 33 15.27 -22.44 -7.50
CA GLN A 33 14.78 -23.19 -8.66
C GLN A 33 15.39 -22.60 -9.93
N SER A 34 16.71 -22.70 -10.04
CA SER A 34 17.54 -22.01 -11.05
C SER A 34 17.62 -22.71 -12.42
N GLY A 35 16.80 -23.74 -12.66
CA GLY A 35 16.76 -24.49 -13.93
C GLY A 35 15.37 -24.97 -14.29
N ASP A 36 14.54 -25.27 -13.29
CA ASP A 36 13.15 -25.68 -13.44
C ASP A 36 12.21 -24.70 -12.75
N LYS A 37 11.05 -24.42 -13.34
CA LYS A 37 9.98 -23.69 -12.65
C LYS A 37 9.24 -24.68 -11.75
N GLU A 38 8.77 -24.23 -10.58
CA GLU A 38 7.83 -25.04 -9.80
C GLU A 38 6.51 -25.10 -10.59
N LEU A 39 6.20 -26.22 -11.21
CA LEU A 39 5.00 -26.36 -12.05
C LEU A 39 3.73 -26.61 -11.22
N LEU A 40 3.91 -27.06 -9.98
CA LEU A 40 2.83 -27.38 -9.06
C LEU A 40 2.94 -26.53 -7.78
N PRO A 41 1.83 -26.18 -7.13
CA PRO A 41 1.83 -25.51 -5.83
C PRO A 41 2.69 -26.27 -4.82
N ARG A 42 3.74 -25.63 -4.32
CA ARG A 42 4.60 -26.16 -3.27
C ARG A 42 4.45 -25.34 -2.01
N ARG A 43 4.44 -26.00 -0.86
CA ARG A 43 4.23 -25.35 0.45
C ARG A 43 5.48 -24.59 0.89
N VAL A 44 5.28 -23.35 1.35
CA VAL A 44 6.33 -22.52 1.98
C VAL A 44 6.44 -22.91 3.45
N VAL A 45 7.23 -23.95 3.73
CA VAL A 45 7.31 -24.60 5.07
C VAL A 45 7.74 -23.64 6.17
N SER A 46 8.55 -22.63 5.87
CA SER A 46 9.02 -21.64 6.85
C SER A 46 7.91 -20.72 7.38
N LEU A 47 6.72 -20.71 6.77
CA LEU A 47 5.54 -19.98 7.24
C LEU A 47 4.52 -20.92 7.92
N ASP A 48 4.80 -22.21 8.06
CA ASP A 48 3.88 -23.15 8.71
C ASP A 48 3.59 -22.69 10.15
N GLY A 49 2.30 -22.68 10.53
CA GLY A 49 1.84 -22.21 11.84
C GLY A 49 1.69 -20.69 11.97
N ILE A 50 2.06 -19.92 10.94
CA ILE A 50 1.82 -18.48 10.88
C ILE A 50 0.53 -18.21 10.10
N CYS A 51 -0.46 -17.59 10.74
CA CYS A 51 -1.70 -17.22 10.07
C CYS A 51 -1.46 -16.04 9.12
N ILE A 52 -1.39 -16.31 7.82
CA ILE A 52 -1.22 -15.31 6.77
C ILE A 52 -2.58 -14.77 6.33
N ASN A 53 -2.72 -13.45 6.35
CA ASN A 53 -3.94 -12.73 5.96
C ASN A 53 -3.88 -12.22 4.51
N GLU A 54 -2.72 -11.74 4.08
CA GLU A 54 -2.53 -11.17 2.73
C GLU A 54 -1.16 -11.55 2.17
N VAL A 55 -1.08 -11.73 0.85
CA VAL A 55 0.17 -11.90 0.11
C VAL A 55 0.19 -10.96 -1.07
N ALA A 56 1.33 -10.32 -1.31
CA ALA A 56 1.61 -9.54 -2.49
C ALA A 56 2.86 -10.08 -3.20
N CYS A 57 2.78 -10.21 -4.53
CA CYS A 57 3.89 -10.67 -5.36
C CYS A 57 4.39 -9.52 -6.21
N GLY A 58 5.68 -9.20 -6.12
CA GLY A 58 6.37 -8.31 -7.05
C GLY A 58 6.95 -9.07 -8.23
N GLY A 59 7.75 -8.39 -9.05
CA GLY A 59 8.43 -9.04 -10.19
C GLY A 59 9.44 -10.09 -9.75
N VAL A 60 10.14 -9.81 -8.65
CA VAL A 60 11.25 -10.64 -8.15
C VAL A 60 11.18 -10.96 -6.66
N HIS A 61 10.16 -10.50 -5.94
CA HIS A 61 10.04 -10.66 -4.49
C HIS A 61 8.59 -10.86 -4.06
N THR A 62 8.36 -11.54 -2.97
CA THR A 62 7.04 -11.80 -2.37
C THR A 62 7.00 -11.23 -0.96
N CYS A 63 5.86 -10.68 -0.59
CA CYS A 63 5.56 -10.23 0.75
C CYS A 63 4.32 -10.95 1.30
N ALA A 64 4.30 -11.24 2.59
CA ALA A 64 3.17 -11.83 3.29
C ALA A 64 2.88 -11.07 4.59
N VAL A 65 1.64 -10.67 4.79
CA VAL A 65 1.15 -10.03 6.01
C VAL A 65 0.40 -11.06 6.83
N THR A 66 0.79 -11.19 8.09
CA THR A 66 0.12 -12.07 9.05
C THR A 66 -1.17 -11.44 9.60
N ALA A 67 -2.07 -12.24 10.16
CA ALA A 67 -3.25 -11.76 10.87
C ALA A 67 -2.91 -10.83 12.07
N LYS A 68 -1.68 -10.92 12.60
CA LYS A 68 -1.19 -10.04 13.67
C LYS A 68 -0.60 -8.72 13.15
N GLY A 69 -0.49 -8.55 11.83
CA GLY A 69 0.08 -7.37 11.18
C GLY A 69 1.61 -7.40 11.02
N ALA A 70 2.26 -8.53 11.28
CA ALA A 70 3.67 -8.73 10.93
C ALA A 70 3.82 -8.90 9.41
N LEU A 71 4.89 -8.35 8.83
CA LEU A 71 5.25 -8.47 7.41
C LEU A 71 6.50 -9.30 7.23
N TYR A 72 6.40 -10.34 6.40
CA TYR A 72 7.53 -11.13 5.91
C TYR A 72 7.80 -10.81 4.44
N ALA A 73 9.06 -10.82 4.02
CA ALA A 73 9.45 -10.68 2.62
C ALA A 73 10.52 -11.70 2.21
N TRP A 74 10.54 -12.08 0.94
CA TRP A 74 11.57 -12.95 0.34
C TRP A 74 11.66 -12.74 -1.17
N GLY A 75 12.72 -13.23 -1.79
CA GLY A 75 13.06 -13.12 -3.21
C GLY A 75 14.30 -12.27 -3.46
N GLY A 76 14.38 -11.64 -4.63
CA GLY A 76 15.45 -10.71 -4.98
C GLY A 76 15.43 -9.44 -4.12
N GLY A 77 16.60 -8.99 -3.69
CA GLY A 77 16.81 -7.83 -2.85
C GLY A 77 17.77 -6.79 -3.41
N GLN A 78 18.20 -6.92 -4.67
CA GLN A 78 19.22 -6.09 -5.31
C GLN A 78 18.85 -4.60 -5.38
N ALA A 79 17.57 -4.27 -5.37
CA ALA A 79 17.09 -2.89 -5.39
C ALA A 79 16.52 -2.43 -4.04
N GLY A 80 16.70 -3.23 -2.98
CA GLY A 80 16.19 -2.95 -1.63
C GLY A 80 14.73 -3.31 -1.41
N GLN A 81 14.04 -3.96 -2.36
CA GLN A 81 12.60 -4.29 -2.29
C GLN A 81 12.20 -5.21 -1.12
N LEU A 82 13.18 -5.86 -0.47
CA LEU A 82 12.96 -6.65 0.75
C LEU A 82 12.89 -5.79 2.02
N GLY A 83 13.40 -4.56 2.01
CA GLY A 83 13.30 -3.63 3.15
C GLY A 83 14.20 -3.96 4.35
N VAL A 84 15.22 -4.81 4.17
CA VAL A 84 16.10 -5.30 5.23
C VAL A 84 17.52 -4.71 5.19
N GLY A 85 17.72 -3.62 4.44
CA GLY A 85 19.02 -2.96 4.30
C GLY A 85 19.92 -3.53 3.20
N PRO A 86 21.00 -2.83 2.86
CA PRO A 86 22.07 -3.37 2.03
C PRO A 86 22.77 -4.51 2.80
N LEU A 87 22.86 -5.69 2.18
CA LEU A 87 23.34 -6.91 2.82
C LEU A 87 24.88 -6.90 2.82
N ASN A 88 25.51 -6.33 3.85
CA ASN A 88 26.96 -6.45 4.04
C ASN A 88 27.28 -7.85 4.61
N GLY A 89 27.39 -8.86 3.74
CA GLY A 89 28.22 -10.04 3.99
C GLY A 89 27.55 -11.36 4.44
N PHE A 90 26.31 -11.40 4.91
CA PHE A 90 25.71 -12.66 5.42
C PHE A 90 24.71 -13.36 4.49
N PHE A 91 24.35 -12.73 3.36
CA PHE A 91 23.10 -13.02 2.67
C PHE A 91 23.21 -13.08 1.15
N SER A 92 24.45 -13.23 0.67
CA SER A 92 24.76 -13.45 -0.74
C SER A 92 24.67 -14.95 -1.04
N CYS A 93 23.82 -15.33 -2.00
CA CYS A 93 23.98 -16.62 -2.64
C CYS A 93 24.99 -16.43 -3.78
N LYS A 94 26.14 -17.11 -3.70
CA LYS A 94 27.10 -17.13 -4.80
C LYS A 94 26.65 -18.17 -5.81
N LEU A 95 25.96 -17.72 -6.85
CA LEU A 95 25.69 -18.54 -8.04
C LEU A 95 26.69 -18.12 -9.11
N ASN A 96 27.59 -19.02 -9.51
CA ASN A 96 28.56 -18.78 -10.60
C ASN A 96 29.42 -17.50 -10.41
N GLU A 97 29.97 -17.29 -9.22
CA GLU A 97 30.84 -16.15 -8.87
C GLU A 97 30.18 -14.75 -8.88
N SER A 98 28.89 -14.64 -9.24
CA SER A 98 28.12 -13.40 -9.11
C SER A 98 27.41 -13.36 -7.74
N GLU A 99 27.66 -12.31 -6.97
CA GLU A 99 26.95 -12.08 -5.71
C GLU A 99 25.50 -11.63 -5.99
N MET A 100 24.56 -12.54 -5.78
CA MET A 100 23.14 -12.21 -5.84
C MET A 100 22.61 -11.87 -4.44
N MET A 101 22.11 -10.64 -4.27
CA MET A 101 21.36 -10.25 -3.08
C MET A 101 19.95 -10.81 -3.16
N LEU A 102 19.68 -11.90 -2.45
CA LEU A 102 18.36 -12.52 -2.38
C LEU A 102 18.09 -13.17 -1.02
N ARG A 103 16.81 -13.47 -0.77
CA ARG A 103 16.31 -14.27 0.34
C ARG A 103 15.40 -15.35 -0.21
N ASN A 104 15.81 -16.60 -0.21
CA ASN A 104 14.93 -17.70 -0.62
C ASN A 104 14.11 -18.28 0.54
N ILE A 105 14.11 -17.61 1.69
CA ILE A 105 13.32 -17.92 2.88
C ILE A 105 12.70 -16.59 3.38
N PRO A 106 11.39 -16.57 3.68
CA PRO A 106 10.71 -15.47 4.36
C PRO A 106 11.50 -14.91 5.54
N VAL A 107 11.81 -13.61 5.49
CA VAL A 107 12.42 -12.86 6.59
C VAL A 107 11.43 -11.85 7.14
N LEU A 108 11.41 -11.68 8.47
CA LEU A 108 10.60 -10.66 9.13
C LEU A 108 11.16 -9.26 8.81
N VAL A 109 10.31 -8.38 8.27
CA VAL A 109 10.67 -7.01 7.88
C VAL A 109 10.05 -6.00 8.83
N VAL A 110 8.74 -6.16 9.11
CA VAL A 110 8.00 -5.31 10.04
C VAL A 110 7.33 -6.22 11.07
N PRO A 111 7.56 -6.02 12.39
CA PRO A 111 7.09 -6.94 13.42
C PRO A 111 5.58 -6.92 13.63
N ASP A 112 4.93 -5.77 13.43
CA ASP A 112 3.48 -5.60 13.60
C ASP A 112 2.95 -4.37 12.84
N GLY A 113 1.66 -4.09 12.99
CA GLY A 113 1.07 -2.83 12.54
C GLY A 113 0.76 -2.73 11.06
N VAL A 114 1.15 -3.70 10.22
CA VAL A 114 0.82 -3.69 8.78
C VAL A 114 -0.63 -4.12 8.55
N GLN A 115 -1.33 -3.36 7.70
CA GLN A 115 -2.73 -3.59 7.34
C GLN A 115 -2.87 -4.06 5.89
N LEU A 116 -2.23 -3.36 4.95
CA LEU A 116 -2.24 -3.70 3.52
C LEU A 116 -0.82 -3.78 3.00
N VAL A 117 -0.61 -4.61 1.98
CA VAL A 117 0.66 -4.69 1.25
C VAL A 117 0.44 -4.68 -0.26
N ALA A 118 1.28 -3.96 -0.98
CA ALA A 118 1.37 -4.04 -2.43
C ALA A 118 2.83 -4.13 -2.88
N CYS A 119 3.08 -4.99 -3.87
CA CYS A 119 4.39 -5.15 -4.48
C CYS A 119 4.30 -4.73 -5.96
N GLY A 120 5.16 -3.80 -6.35
CA GLY A 120 5.43 -3.53 -7.76
C GLY A 120 6.54 -4.41 -8.32
N HIS A 121 7.15 -4.05 -9.44
CA HIS A 121 8.21 -4.88 -10.03
C HIS A 121 9.40 -5.05 -9.07
N SER A 122 9.93 -3.93 -8.56
CA SER A 122 11.10 -3.88 -7.66
C SER A 122 10.92 -2.91 -6.49
N HIS A 123 9.69 -2.68 -6.05
CA HIS A 123 9.37 -1.84 -4.88
C HIS A 123 8.19 -2.42 -4.11
N THR A 124 8.04 -1.99 -2.86
CA THR A 124 7.01 -2.44 -1.94
C THR A 124 6.38 -1.23 -1.26
N LEU A 125 5.06 -1.31 -1.07
CA LEU A 125 4.25 -0.36 -0.32
C LEU A 125 3.49 -1.11 0.76
N ILE A 126 3.37 -0.49 1.93
CA ILE A 126 2.45 -0.94 2.98
C ILE A 126 1.63 0.23 3.49
N SER A 127 0.43 -0.08 4.01
CA SER A 127 -0.28 0.81 4.92
C SER A 127 -0.20 0.22 6.32
N ALA A 128 0.10 1.06 7.29
CA ALA A 128 0.07 0.71 8.69
C ALA A 128 -1.29 1.05 9.31
N LYS A 129 -1.62 0.42 10.45
CA LYS A 129 -2.86 0.64 11.19
C LYS A 129 -3.03 2.08 11.70
N ASP A 130 -1.93 2.84 11.80
CA ASP A 130 -1.93 4.26 12.12
C ASP A 130 -2.27 5.17 10.92
N GLY A 131 -2.58 4.57 9.76
CA GLY A 131 -2.91 5.28 8.52
C GLY A 131 -1.69 5.69 7.70
N ARG A 132 -0.46 5.49 8.20
CA ARG A 132 0.74 5.87 7.46
C ARG A 132 1.05 4.88 6.36
N ILE A 133 1.56 5.40 5.25
CA ILE A 133 2.12 4.60 4.17
C ILE A 133 3.63 4.56 4.32
N HIS A 134 4.21 3.39 4.07
CA HIS A 134 5.65 3.24 3.93
C HIS A 134 5.98 2.63 2.58
N GLY A 135 7.01 3.14 1.93
CA GLY A 135 7.48 2.67 0.64
C GLY A 135 8.99 2.43 0.63
N TRP A 136 9.42 1.38 -0.05
CA TRP A 136 10.83 1.03 -0.21
C TRP A 136 11.11 0.22 -1.49
N GLY A 137 12.39 0.02 -1.80
CA GLY A 137 12.88 -0.62 -3.01
C GLY A 137 13.43 0.37 -4.04
N TYR A 138 13.34 -0.01 -5.31
CA TYR A 138 13.78 0.82 -6.42
C TYR A 138 13.02 2.14 -6.46
N ASN A 139 13.71 3.27 -6.57
CA ASN A 139 13.09 4.60 -6.50
C ASN A 139 13.56 5.60 -7.57
N CYS A 140 14.23 5.16 -8.65
CA CYS A 140 14.64 6.07 -9.73
C CYS A 140 13.49 6.82 -10.42
N TYR A 141 12.26 6.34 -10.29
CA TYR A 141 11.05 6.99 -10.82
C TYR A 141 10.17 7.59 -9.71
N GLY A 142 10.63 7.60 -8.45
CA GLY A 142 9.83 8.05 -7.30
C GLY A 142 8.75 7.06 -6.85
N GLN A 143 8.74 5.82 -7.34
CA GLN A 143 7.70 4.84 -7.06
C GLN A 143 7.63 4.35 -5.61
N ALA A 144 8.71 4.49 -4.84
CA ALA A 144 8.70 4.22 -3.39
C ALA A 144 8.23 5.44 -2.59
N ALA A 145 8.01 6.59 -3.25
CA ALA A 145 7.50 7.83 -2.68
C ALA A 145 8.22 8.29 -1.40
N ASN A 146 9.52 7.99 -1.33
CA ASN A 146 10.42 8.51 -0.30
C ASN A 146 11.43 9.45 -0.96
N GLU A 147 11.96 10.40 -0.21
CA GLU A 147 12.86 11.45 -0.70
C GLU A 147 14.25 10.92 -1.14
N LYS A 148 14.46 9.61 -1.16
CA LYS A 148 15.75 9.00 -1.54
C LYS A 148 15.85 8.85 -3.06
N SER A 149 17.00 9.22 -3.62
CA SER A 149 17.16 9.41 -5.07
C SER A 149 17.31 8.16 -5.93
N THR A 150 17.50 6.95 -5.39
CA THR A 150 17.74 5.76 -6.24
C THR A 150 17.27 4.44 -5.63
N TYR A 151 17.66 4.16 -4.38
CA TYR A 151 17.25 2.95 -3.68
C TYR A 151 16.85 3.29 -2.25
N ALA A 152 15.71 2.75 -1.84
CA ALA A 152 15.24 2.78 -0.48
C ALA A 152 15.37 1.38 0.13
N TRP A 153 16.43 1.18 0.89
CA TRP A 153 16.76 -0.14 1.44
C TRP A 153 15.92 -0.56 2.65
N TYR A 154 15.14 0.37 3.20
CA TYR A 154 14.33 0.18 4.40
C TYR A 154 12.95 0.83 4.20
N PRO A 155 11.88 0.31 4.83
CA PRO A 155 10.59 0.98 4.90
C PRO A 155 10.78 2.43 5.33
N SER A 156 10.32 3.36 4.49
CA SER A 156 10.45 4.79 4.73
C SER A 156 9.05 5.42 4.62
N PRO A 157 8.68 6.35 5.52
CA PRO A 157 7.36 6.97 5.49
C PRO A 157 7.14 7.75 4.19
N VAL A 158 5.87 7.86 3.81
CA VAL A 158 5.38 8.61 2.66
C VAL A 158 4.53 9.77 3.17
N ASP A 159 5.05 11.00 3.10
CA ASP A 159 4.56 12.15 3.88
C ASP A 159 3.28 12.84 3.36
N TRP A 160 2.70 12.40 2.26
CA TRP A 160 1.59 13.11 1.59
C TRP A 160 0.19 12.53 1.85
N CYS A 161 0.05 11.42 2.57
CA CYS A 161 -1.21 10.69 2.59
C CYS A 161 -2.30 11.37 3.44
N VAL A 162 -3.47 11.62 2.82
CA VAL A 162 -4.68 12.15 3.48
C VAL A 162 -5.76 11.06 3.44
N GLY A 163 -6.54 10.97 4.52
CA GLY A 163 -7.60 9.96 4.67
C GLY A 163 -7.09 8.56 5.03
N ALA A 164 -7.99 7.67 5.39
CA ALA A 164 -7.69 6.27 5.64
C ALA A 164 -7.44 5.52 4.32
N VAL A 165 -6.35 4.76 4.28
CA VAL A 165 -5.96 3.98 3.11
C VAL A 165 -6.92 2.79 2.93
N ARG A 166 -7.49 2.68 1.73
CA ARG A 166 -8.42 1.60 1.34
C ARG A 166 -7.76 0.58 0.44
N LYS A 167 -6.81 0.99 -0.40
CA LYS A 167 -6.10 0.08 -1.31
C LYS A 167 -4.74 0.62 -1.72
N LEU A 168 -3.80 -0.29 -1.93
CA LEU A 168 -2.50 -0.01 -2.52
C LEU A 168 -2.35 -0.77 -3.84
N ALA A 169 -1.60 -0.20 -4.78
CA ALA A 169 -1.20 -0.86 -6.01
C ALA A 169 0.22 -0.46 -6.40
N GLY A 170 1.04 -1.45 -6.74
CA GLY A 170 2.38 -1.27 -7.29
C GLY A 170 2.44 -1.72 -8.75
N GLY A 171 2.92 -0.84 -9.62
CA GLY A 171 3.16 -1.10 -11.04
C GLY A 171 4.63 -1.41 -11.36
N GLY A 172 4.99 -1.34 -12.64
CA GLY A 172 6.39 -1.54 -13.08
C GLY A 172 7.35 -0.49 -12.51
N GLY A 173 6.92 0.78 -12.54
CA GLY A 173 7.68 1.93 -12.06
C GLY A 173 6.79 3.05 -11.50
N HIS A 174 5.58 2.72 -11.06
CA HIS A 174 4.64 3.67 -10.47
C HIS A 174 3.88 2.99 -9.32
N SER A 175 3.23 3.83 -8.50
CA SER A 175 2.48 3.43 -7.32
C SER A 175 1.16 4.18 -7.29
N ALA A 176 0.11 3.53 -6.79
CA ALA A 176 -1.20 4.15 -6.62
C ALA A 176 -1.78 3.78 -5.25
N VAL A 177 -2.50 4.74 -4.66
CA VAL A 177 -3.15 4.63 -3.36
C VAL A 177 -4.59 5.08 -3.52
N LEU A 178 -5.53 4.29 -3.04
CA LEU A 178 -6.92 4.70 -2.86
C LEU A 178 -7.13 5.00 -1.38
N THR A 179 -7.56 6.22 -1.06
CA THR A 179 -7.94 6.62 0.30
C THR A 179 -9.42 6.97 0.35
N ASP A 180 -9.99 7.08 1.54
CA ASP A 180 -11.30 7.69 1.75
C ASP A 180 -11.23 9.21 1.93
N ALA A 181 -10.08 9.82 1.61
CA ALA A 181 -9.99 11.27 1.64
C ALA A 181 -11.04 11.86 0.72
N CYS A 182 -11.88 12.66 1.32
CA CYS A 182 -12.59 13.73 0.66
C CYS A 182 -11.58 14.53 -0.19
N SER A 183 -11.91 14.79 -1.45
CA SER A 183 -11.20 15.75 -2.28
C SER A 183 -10.99 17.06 -1.50
N LEU A 184 -9.95 17.84 -1.84
CA LEU A 184 -9.74 19.16 -1.22
C LEU A 184 -11.02 20.00 -1.25
N LYS A 185 -11.80 19.87 -2.33
CA LYS A 185 -13.13 20.45 -2.48
C LYS A 185 -14.09 19.99 -1.37
N GLU A 186 -14.25 18.68 -1.16
CA GLU A 186 -15.13 18.14 -0.12
C GLU A 186 -14.67 18.48 1.32
N LEU A 187 -13.35 18.56 1.58
CA LEU A 187 -12.83 19.04 2.87
C LEU A 187 -13.12 20.52 3.10
N CYS A 188 -12.95 21.35 2.07
CA CYS A 188 -13.32 22.76 2.11
C CYS A 188 -14.83 22.93 2.30
N GLU A 189 -15.65 22.12 1.62
CA GLU A 189 -17.10 22.11 1.79
C GLU A 189 -17.51 21.76 3.23
N PHE A 190 -16.88 20.75 3.84
CA PHE A 190 -17.15 20.36 5.23
C PHE A 190 -16.81 21.48 6.22
N ARG A 191 -15.64 22.10 6.07
CA ARG A 191 -15.21 23.24 6.89
C ARG A 191 -16.09 24.47 6.69
N LEU A 192 -16.49 24.75 5.45
CA LEU A 192 -17.41 25.84 5.15
C LEU A 192 -18.78 25.58 5.79
N ALA A 193 -19.30 24.35 5.71
CA ALA A 193 -20.57 23.96 6.32
C ALA A 193 -20.62 24.23 7.83
N GLU A 194 -19.54 23.97 8.58
CA GLU A 194 -19.45 24.27 10.02
C GLU A 194 -19.55 25.78 10.34
N THR A 195 -19.22 26.64 9.38
CA THR A 195 -19.25 28.10 9.52
C THR A 195 -20.53 28.74 8.97
N VAL A 196 -21.42 27.96 8.34
CA VAL A 196 -22.68 28.47 7.76
C VAL A 196 -23.62 28.90 8.89
N ASN A 197 -24.14 30.10 8.77
CA ASN A 197 -25.15 30.68 9.62
C ASN A 197 -26.09 31.57 8.77
N PRO A 198 -27.22 32.05 9.31
CA PRO A 198 -28.19 32.81 8.53
C PRO A 198 -27.60 34.06 7.84
N SER A 199 -26.58 34.69 8.43
CA SER A 199 -25.99 35.92 7.91
C SER A 199 -25.05 35.70 6.71
N ASN A 200 -24.52 34.49 6.53
CA ASN A 200 -23.56 34.18 5.46
C ASN A 200 -24.05 33.10 4.47
N ALA A 201 -25.21 32.48 4.72
CA ALA A 201 -25.73 31.37 3.93
C ALA A 201 -25.86 31.69 2.43
N SER A 202 -26.33 32.89 2.06
CA SER A 202 -26.46 33.29 0.65
C SER A 202 -25.12 33.40 -0.09
N VAL A 203 -24.08 33.86 0.61
CA VAL A 203 -22.72 33.98 0.04
C VAL A 203 -22.08 32.61 -0.11
N VAL A 204 -22.24 31.74 0.88
CA VAL A 204 -21.70 30.37 0.85
C VAL A 204 -22.40 29.54 -0.23
N GLU A 205 -23.70 29.74 -0.44
CA GLU A 205 -24.47 29.08 -1.50
C GLU A 205 -24.05 29.51 -2.92
N ASP A 206 -23.81 30.80 -3.16
CA ASP A 206 -23.28 31.27 -4.45
C ASP A 206 -21.96 30.58 -4.78
N VAL A 207 -21.03 30.56 -3.82
CA VAL A 207 -19.74 29.88 -3.97
C VAL A 207 -19.92 28.39 -4.18
N ALA A 208 -20.83 27.75 -3.45
CA ALA A 208 -21.13 26.34 -3.57
C ALA A 208 -21.69 25.98 -4.96
N SER A 209 -22.65 26.74 -5.47
CA SER A 209 -23.25 26.52 -6.79
C SER A 209 -22.22 26.67 -7.92
N ARG A 210 -21.32 27.66 -7.82
CA ARG A 210 -20.27 27.92 -8.82
C ARG A 210 -19.14 26.89 -8.81
N THR A 211 -18.95 26.22 -7.68
CA THR A 211 -17.93 25.18 -7.52
C THR A 211 -18.49 23.76 -7.70
N GLY A 212 -19.80 23.62 -7.95
CA GLY A 212 -20.49 22.32 -8.09
C GLY A 212 -20.59 21.56 -6.76
N ALA A 213 -20.71 22.28 -5.64
CA ALA A 213 -20.84 21.77 -4.28
C ALA A 213 -22.32 21.60 -3.90
N ASP A 214 -23.04 20.75 -4.62
CA ASP A 214 -24.52 20.70 -4.57
C ASP A 214 -25.08 20.36 -3.18
N ALA A 215 -24.33 19.60 -2.37
CA ALA A 215 -24.72 19.26 -1.01
C ALA A 215 -24.66 20.47 -0.07
N LEU A 216 -23.65 21.32 -0.23
CA LEU A 216 -23.49 22.56 0.55
C LEU A 216 -24.52 23.60 0.14
N ALA A 217 -24.82 23.72 -1.16
CA ALA A 217 -25.88 24.59 -1.65
C ALA A 217 -27.26 24.23 -1.03
N ARG A 218 -27.63 22.94 -1.06
CA ARG A 218 -28.87 22.45 -0.41
C ARG A 218 -28.89 22.61 1.11
N LEU A 219 -27.73 22.66 1.77
CA LEU A 219 -27.67 22.97 3.20
C LEU A 219 -28.03 24.45 3.45
N CYS A 220 -27.44 25.35 2.67
CA CYS A 220 -27.67 26.79 2.78
C CYS A 220 -29.13 27.17 2.49
N GLU A 221 -29.74 26.55 1.49
CA GLU A 221 -31.16 26.73 1.15
C GLU A 221 -32.08 26.35 2.32
N ARG A 222 -31.93 25.13 2.87
CA ARG A 222 -32.72 24.67 4.04
C ARG A 222 -32.54 25.54 5.28
N LEU A 223 -31.33 26.06 5.49
CA LEU A 223 -31.02 26.89 6.66
C LEU A 223 -31.71 28.26 6.56
N ARG A 224 -31.89 28.79 5.34
CA ARG A 224 -32.68 30.01 5.09
C ARG A 224 -34.18 29.76 5.28
N GLU A 225 -34.70 28.67 4.73
CA GLU A 225 -36.13 28.31 4.89
C GLU A 225 -36.52 28.15 6.36
N HIS A 226 -35.65 27.57 7.18
CA HIS A 226 -35.92 27.43 8.62
C HIS A 226 -35.99 28.78 9.34
N TYR A 227 -35.14 29.73 8.96
CA TYR A 227 -35.11 31.06 9.57
C TYR A 227 -36.34 31.91 9.20
N TYR A 228 -36.77 31.88 7.94
CA TYR A 228 -37.97 32.61 7.50
C TYR A 228 -39.26 32.09 8.14
N ASN A 229 -39.33 30.80 8.45
CA ASN A 229 -40.49 30.21 9.14
C ASN A 229 -40.53 30.58 10.64
N ASP A 230 -39.39 30.84 11.28
CA ASP A 230 -39.36 31.25 12.69
C ASP A 230 -39.79 32.72 12.90
N ASP A 231 -39.56 33.60 11.92
CA ASP A 231 -40.02 35.00 11.94
C ASP A 231 -41.54 35.14 11.67
N GLU A 232 -42.18 34.14 11.05
CA GLU A 232 -43.63 34.18 10.70
C GLU A 232 -44.55 33.71 11.85
N PHE A 233 -44.02 32.99 12.85
CA PHE A 233 -44.78 32.51 14.03
C PHE A 233 -44.38 33.18 15.36
N GLY A 234 -43.47 34.15 15.32
CA GLY A 234 -43.05 34.96 16.47
C GLY A 234 -43.89 36.23 16.66
N LEU A 235 -45.19 36.07 16.99
CA LEU A 235 -46.06 37.13 17.53
C LEU A 235 -46.60 36.74 18.91
#